data_AF-A0A800G457-F1
#
_entry.id   AF-A0A800G457-F1
#
_cell.length_a   1.000
_cell.length_b   1.000
_cell.length_c   1.000
_cell.angle_alpha   90.00
_cell.angle_beta   90.00
_cell.angle_gamma   90.00
#
_symmetry.space_group_name_H-M   'P 1'
#
loop_
_entity.id
_entity.type
_entity.pdbx_description
1 polymer ?
#
loop_
_entity_poly.entity_id
_entity_poly.type
_entity_poly.pdbx_seq_one_letter_code
_entity_poly.pdbx_strand_id
1 'polypeptide(L)'
;MSLPIRILTEAPSEPVLSVDGAFGAPGLNLSHWPGNETPSALKRDLSTGIALAFAELTPEERDRLAEGCTALVNNHFDTDGVLSMFAILHPKRALANAQRLLDAAAAGDLFRCPSEDAFVLDSILTAFGDPDRSPHGAELQGLADCERRQLATEHALAALPGILGGDLTPYEALVQGPLEALRADQVDLRRAALDDLVHLDYVVRTAPMGAESSRESDPHCFDPGRHALWGAHLADRQLVLGPGESGTTCRFLIGTRSFFDLVTEAAQPRPDLEALAKELNEAEGTSNADEAAWRYQRIDGASPELWFGLEDLPDYVEHAAPWLAPSSIDPTRIKSLVVDAVRATWVWPEEQDETLPSAETAHSDS
;
A
#
# COMPACT_ATOMS: atom_id res chain seq x y z
N MET A 1 -9.23 -27.17 8.69
CA MET A 1 -9.95 -26.44 9.75
C MET A 1 -11.16 -25.73 9.18
N SER A 2 -12.21 -25.55 9.97
CA SER A 2 -13.38 -24.72 9.64
C SER A 2 -13.55 -23.72 10.77
N LEU A 3 -12.91 -22.56 10.62
CA LEU A 3 -13.04 -21.44 11.54
C LEU A 3 -14.05 -20.44 10.96
N PRO A 4 -14.98 -19.89 11.77
CA PRO A 4 -15.81 -18.78 11.32
C PRO A 4 -14.93 -17.55 11.04
N ILE A 5 -15.27 -16.80 10.00
CA ILE A 5 -14.61 -15.55 9.63
C ILE A 5 -15.20 -14.41 10.47
N ARG A 6 -14.35 -13.53 11.00
CA ARG A 6 -14.79 -12.30 11.69
C ARG A 6 -13.90 -11.11 11.36
N ILE A 7 -14.52 -9.96 11.09
CA ILE A 7 -13.86 -8.66 11.12
C ILE A 7 -14.01 -8.08 12.52
N LEU A 8 -12.89 -7.75 13.16
CA LEU A 8 -12.85 -7.26 14.54
C LEU A 8 -11.99 -6.00 14.62
N THR A 9 -12.53 -4.90 15.14
CA THR A 9 -11.75 -3.66 15.33
C THR A 9 -10.88 -3.67 16.59
N GLU A 10 -11.12 -4.62 17.50
CA GLU A 10 -10.42 -4.75 18.78
C GLU A 10 -9.96 -6.20 18.99
N ALA A 11 -8.89 -6.38 19.78
CA ALA A 11 -8.43 -7.72 20.14
C ALA A 11 -9.48 -8.49 20.95
N PRO A 12 -9.90 -9.68 20.49
CA PRO A 12 -10.71 -10.56 21.29
C PRO A 12 -9.91 -11.12 22.48
N SER A 13 -10.62 -11.54 23.52
CA SER A 13 -10.02 -12.23 24.67
C SER A 13 -9.74 -13.71 24.39
N GLU A 14 -10.51 -14.29 23.47
CA GLU A 14 -10.38 -15.67 23.04
C GLU A 14 -9.26 -15.85 22.00
N PRO A 15 -8.59 -17.02 21.95
CA PRO A 15 -7.60 -17.26 20.92
C PRO A 15 -8.21 -17.27 19.52
N VAL A 16 -7.53 -16.64 18.58
CA VAL A 16 -7.93 -16.51 17.17
C VAL A 16 -6.74 -16.73 16.24
N LEU A 17 -7.04 -17.09 14.99
CA LEU A 17 -6.07 -17.02 13.90
C LEU A 17 -6.25 -15.65 13.26
N SER A 18 -5.40 -14.68 13.61
CA SER A 18 -5.41 -13.36 12.98
C SER A 18 -4.57 -13.38 11.70
N VAL A 19 -5.12 -12.81 10.64
CA VAL A 19 -4.39 -12.55 9.40
C VAL A 19 -4.37 -11.07 9.14
N ASP A 20 -3.32 -10.62 8.47
CA ASP A 20 -3.25 -9.31 7.86
C ASP A 20 -3.60 -8.15 8.80
N GLY A 21 -3.03 -8.20 10.00
CA GLY A 21 -3.11 -7.14 10.99
C GLY A 21 -2.35 -7.54 12.23
N ALA A 22 -1.94 -6.54 13.02
CA ALA A 22 -1.29 -6.75 14.31
C ALA A 22 -2.02 -5.95 15.39
N PHE A 23 -2.85 -6.62 16.17
CA PHE A 23 -3.66 -5.96 17.21
C PHE A 23 -3.65 -6.70 18.56
N GLY A 24 -2.70 -7.62 18.76
CA GLY A 24 -2.42 -8.23 20.07
C GLY A 24 -3.46 -9.26 20.56
N ALA A 25 -4.16 -9.91 19.63
CA ALA A 25 -5.07 -11.00 19.96
C ALA A 25 -4.28 -12.27 20.36
N PRO A 26 -4.73 -13.05 21.36
CA PRO A 26 -4.11 -14.34 21.65
C PRO A 26 -4.33 -15.32 20.49
N GLY A 27 -3.41 -16.27 20.30
CA GLY A 27 -3.52 -17.30 19.26
C GLY A 27 -2.40 -17.22 18.23
N LEU A 28 -2.72 -17.48 16.96
CA LEU A 28 -1.77 -17.47 15.85
C LEU A 28 -1.93 -16.18 15.03
N ASN A 29 -0.85 -15.43 14.90
CA ASN A 29 -0.81 -14.26 14.03
C ASN A 29 -0.07 -14.56 12.72
N LEU A 30 -0.64 -14.19 11.58
CA LEU A 30 -0.08 -14.32 10.24
C LEU A 30 -0.20 -12.98 9.49
N SER A 31 0.74 -12.07 9.73
CA SER A 31 0.71 -10.71 9.21
C SER A 31 2.12 -10.16 8.98
N HIS A 32 2.27 -9.25 8.01
CA HIS A 32 3.47 -8.43 7.81
C HIS A 32 3.39 -7.05 8.50
N TRP A 33 2.31 -6.75 9.23
CA TRP A 33 2.11 -5.46 9.89
C TRP A 33 3.15 -5.25 10.99
N PRO A 34 3.52 -3.99 11.29
CA PRO A 34 4.47 -3.67 12.36
C PRO A 34 4.10 -4.33 13.69
N GLY A 35 5.07 -5.02 14.29
CA GLY A 35 4.89 -5.67 15.59
C GLY A 35 4.09 -6.97 15.52
N ASN A 36 3.97 -7.58 14.33
CA ASN A 36 3.38 -8.91 14.20
C ASN A 36 4.14 -9.98 14.99
N GLU A 37 3.41 -11.03 15.37
CA GLU A 37 3.95 -12.19 16.07
C GLU A 37 4.04 -13.41 15.14
N THR A 38 4.16 -13.17 13.83
CA THR A 38 4.22 -14.24 12.83
C THR A 38 5.42 -15.15 13.09
N PRO A 39 5.21 -16.49 13.18
CA PRO A 39 6.31 -17.42 13.37
C PRO A 39 7.40 -17.25 12.29
N SER A 40 8.67 -17.22 12.69
CA SER A 40 9.79 -16.88 11.79
C SER A 40 9.85 -17.74 10.53
N ALA A 41 9.49 -19.02 10.61
CA ALA A 41 9.45 -19.92 9.45
C ALA A 41 8.41 -19.52 8.38
N LEU A 42 7.35 -18.82 8.79
CA LEU A 42 6.23 -18.40 7.94
C LEU A 42 6.38 -16.97 7.42
N LYS A 43 7.28 -16.16 7.98
CA LYS A 43 7.45 -14.75 7.59
C LYS A 43 7.74 -14.60 6.10
N ARG A 44 7.01 -13.69 5.46
CA ARG A 44 7.14 -13.24 4.07
C ARG A 44 6.78 -11.74 4.03
N ASP A 45 7.03 -11.09 2.90
CA ASP A 45 6.81 -9.64 2.74
C ASP A 45 5.33 -9.22 2.67
N LEU A 46 4.42 -10.17 2.43
CA LEU A 46 2.98 -9.95 2.31
C LEU A 46 2.23 -10.91 3.24
N SER A 47 1.13 -10.48 3.83
CA SER A 47 0.26 -11.31 4.66
C SER A 47 -0.26 -12.52 3.86
N THR A 48 -0.59 -12.34 2.58
CA THR A 48 -0.96 -13.44 1.67
C THR A 48 0.19 -14.42 1.50
N GLY A 49 1.43 -13.94 1.40
CA GLY A 49 2.61 -14.79 1.34
C GLY A 49 2.80 -15.61 2.61
N ILE A 50 2.56 -15.02 3.77
CA ILE A 50 2.59 -15.71 5.06
C ILE A 50 1.48 -16.78 5.12
N ALA A 51 0.26 -16.43 4.70
CA ALA A 51 -0.87 -17.36 4.66
C ALA A 51 -0.66 -18.51 3.66
N LEU A 52 0.00 -18.26 2.53
CA LEU A 52 0.42 -19.28 1.57
C LEU A 52 1.48 -20.21 2.17
N ALA A 53 2.49 -19.67 2.86
CA ALA A 53 3.48 -20.48 3.57
C ALA A 53 2.83 -21.37 4.64
N PHE A 54 1.81 -20.85 5.35
CA PHE A 54 0.99 -21.64 6.25
C PHE A 54 0.19 -22.71 5.50
N ALA A 55 -0.38 -22.39 4.34
CA ALA A 55 -1.12 -23.33 3.50
C ALA A 55 -0.26 -24.48 2.98
N GLU A 56 1.05 -24.28 2.76
CA GLU A 56 2.01 -25.32 2.35
C GLU A 56 2.28 -26.38 3.42
N LEU A 57 2.07 -26.07 4.70
CA LEU A 57 2.29 -26.99 5.81
C LEU A 57 1.40 -28.25 5.69
N THR A 58 1.80 -29.33 6.35
CA THR A 58 0.92 -30.50 6.49
C THR A 58 -0.36 -30.14 7.24
N PRO A 59 -1.50 -30.83 7.01
CA PRO A 59 -2.70 -30.64 7.80
C PRO A 59 -2.45 -30.69 9.31
N GLU A 60 -1.62 -31.63 9.76
CA GLU A 60 -1.27 -31.84 11.17
C GLU A 60 -0.49 -30.67 11.76
N GLU A 61 0.40 -30.05 10.99
CA GLU A 61 1.14 -28.85 11.41
C GLU A 61 0.24 -27.62 11.48
N ARG A 62 -0.66 -27.44 10.51
CA ARG A 62 -1.64 -26.34 10.54
C ARG A 62 -2.58 -26.46 11.73
N ASP A 63 -3.11 -27.65 11.99
CA ASP A 63 -4.01 -27.91 13.11
C ASP A 63 -3.30 -27.67 14.46
N ARG A 64 -2.01 -28.00 14.56
CA ARG A 64 -1.20 -27.75 15.75
C ARG A 64 -0.95 -26.25 15.97
N LEU A 65 -0.58 -25.51 14.92
CA LEU A 65 -0.29 -24.08 15.04
C LEU A 65 -1.54 -23.25 15.35
N ALA A 66 -2.69 -23.66 14.83
CA ALA A 66 -3.97 -23.01 15.07
C ALA A 66 -4.76 -23.63 16.25
N GLU A 67 -4.12 -24.47 17.07
CA GLU A 67 -4.78 -25.12 18.20
C GLU A 67 -5.40 -24.09 19.14
N GLY A 68 -6.67 -24.30 19.51
CA GLY A 68 -7.42 -23.40 20.39
C GLY A 68 -7.97 -22.14 19.71
N CYS A 69 -7.60 -21.85 18.46
CA CYS A 69 -8.16 -20.73 17.72
C CYS A 69 -9.66 -20.95 17.46
N THR A 70 -10.46 -19.92 17.72
CA THR A 70 -11.93 -19.99 17.67
C THR A 70 -12.53 -19.34 16.43
N ALA A 71 -11.77 -18.47 15.76
CA ALA A 71 -12.16 -17.76 14.55
C ALA A 71 -10.92 -17.45 13.69
N LEU A 72 -11.16 -17.24 12.39
CA LEU A 72 -10.23 -16.59 11.47
C LEU A 72 -10.59 -15.11 11.43
N VAL A 73 -9.65 -14.23 11.77
CA VAL A 73 -9.95 -12.82 11.97
C VAL A 73 -9.04 -11.89 11.18
N ASN A 74 -9.59 -10.76 10.74
CA ASN A 74 -8.84 -9.59 10.28
C ASN A 74 -9.46 -8.35 10.94
N ASN A 75 -8.72 -7.25 11.07
CA ASN A 75 -9.20 -5.98 11.61
C ASN A 75 -9.61 -4.96 10.54
N HIS A 76 -9.36 -5.25 9.26
CA HIS A 76 -9.78 -4.41 8.15
C HIS A 76 -10.13 -5.22 6.91
N PHE A 77 -10.49 -4.50 5.84
CA PHE A 77 -10.83 -5.06 4.54
C PHE A 77 -9.95 -4.41 3.48
N ASP A 78 -9.23 -5.24 2.75
CA ASP A 78 -8.44 -4.91 1.58
C ASP A 78 -8.10 -6.19 0.79
N THR A 79 -7.28 -6.04 -0.24
CA THR A 79 -6.86 -7.15 -1.09
C THR A 79 -5.99 -8.16 -0.34
N ASP A 80 -4.93 -7.75 0.37
CA ASP A 80 -4.02 -8.70 1.03
C ASP A 80 -4.74 -9.49 2.15
N GLY A 81 -5.64 -8.87 2.89
CA GLY A 81 -6.44 -9.51 3.92
C GLY A 81 -7.42 -10.55 3.39
N VAL A 82 -8.14 -10.22 2.32
CA VAL A 82 -9.09 -11.16 1.67
C VAL A 82 -8.32 -12.35 1.08
N LEU A 83 -7.20 -12.11 0.41
CA LEU A 83 -6.39 -13.16 -0.19
C LEU A 83 -5.70 -14.04 0.87
N SER A 84 -5.27 -13.45 1.99
CA SER A 84 -4.77 -14.17 3.17
C SER A 84 -5.81 -15.13 3.71
N MET A 85 -7.04 -14.64 3.97
CA MET A 85 -8.13 -15.49 4.44
C MET A 85 -8.45 -16.61 3.45
N PHE A 86 -8.48 -16.31 2.15
CA PHE A 86 -8.70 -17.31 1.11
C PHE A 86 -7.66 -18.43 1.14
N ALA A 87 -6.38 -18.09 1.36
CA ALA A 87 -5.31 -19.08 1.47
C ALA A 87 -5.49 -20.03 2.65
N ILE A 88 -5.99 -19.54 3.78
CA ILE A 88 -6.29 -20.37 4.96
C ILE A 88 -7.50 -21.28 4.72
N LEU A 89 -8.58 -20.73 4.13
CA LEU A 89 -9.84 -21.45 3.94
C LEU A 89 -9.78 -22.47 2.79
N HIS A 90 -9.00 -22.17 1.75
CA HIS A 90 -8.95 -22.94 0.51
C HIS A 90 -7.51 -23.26 0.07
N PRO A 91 -6.69 -23.91 0.92
CA PRO A 91 -5.24 -24.03 0.72
C PRO A 91 -4.86 -24.63 -0.63
N LYS A 92 -5.55 -25.71 -1.07
CA LYS A 92 -5.27 -26.33 -2.37
C LYS A 92 -5.51 -25.39 -3.56
N ARG A 93 -6.56 -24.56 -3.52
CA ARG A 93 -6.88 -23.62 -4.59
C ARG A 93 -5.96 -22.42 -4.56
N ALA A 94 -5.63 -21.93 -3.37
CA ALA A 94 -4.71 -20.82 -3.18
C ALA A 94 -3.31 -21.18 -3.66
N LEU A 95 -2.79 -22.35 -3.27
CA LEU A 95 -1.48 -22.83 -3.74
C LEU A 95 -1.43 -23.04 -5.27
N ALA A 96 -2.54 -23.47 -5.89
CA ALA A 96 -2.63 -23.57 -7.34
C ALA A 96 -2.59 -22.20 -8.05
N ASN A 97 -2.86 -21.10 -7.33
CA ASN A 97 -2.85 -19.73 -7.84
C ASN A 97 -1.83 -18.84 -7.13
N ALA A 98 -0.84 -19.42 -6.43
CA ALA A 98 0.00 -18.71 -5.46
C ALA A 98 0.63 -17.43 -6.02
N GLN A 99 1.23 -17.49 -7.21
CA GLN A 99 1.85 -16.30 -7.83
C GLN A 99 0.82 -15.21 -8.14
N ARG A 100 -0.35 -15.58 -8.68
CA ARG A 100 -1.41 -14.63 -9.01
C ARG A 100 -1.96 -13.92 -7.77
N LEU A 101 -2.06 -14.66 -6.65
CA LEU A 101 -2.46 -14.10 -5.36
C LEU A 101 -1.40 -13.15 -4.80
N LEU A 102 -0.12 -13.54 -4.86
CA LEU A 102 0.99 -12.69 -4.42
C LEU A 102 1.09 -11.40 -5.24
N ASP A 103 0.92 -11.50 -6.55
CA ASP A 103 0.99 -10.34 -7.45
C ASP A 103 -0.16 -9.35 -7.15
N ALA A 104 -1.38 -9.84 -6.89
CA ALA A 104 -2.51 -9.00 -6.52
C ALA A 104 -2.39 -8.41 -5.12
N ALA A 105 -1.90 -9.17 -4.14
CA ALA A 105 -1.58 -8.64 -2.81
C ALA A 105 -0.51 -7.53 -2.89
N ALA A 106 0.53 -7.70 -3.73
CA ALA A 106 1.52 -6.66 -3.97
C ALA A 106 0.92 -5.41 -4.65
N ALA A 107 -0.10 -5.58 -5.50
CA ALA A 107 -0.85 -4.45 -6.05
C ALA A 107 -1.61 -3.70 -4.97
N GLY A 108 -2.41 -4.38 -4.16
CA GLY A 108 -3.18 -3.73 -3.09
C GLY A 108 -2.32 -3.02 -2.04
N ASP A 109 -1.35 -3.72 -1.46
CA ASP A 109 -0.63 -3.22 -0.28
C ASP A 109 0.58 -2.37 -0.61
N LEU A 110 1.25 -2.68 -1.73
CA LEU A 110 2.50 -2.02 -2.12
C LEU A 110 2.33 -1.13 -3.35
N PHE A 111 1.12 -1.01 -3.91
CA PHE A 111 0.84 -0.35 -5.18
C PHE A 111 1.72 -0.87 -6.34
N ARG A 112 2.36 -2.03 -6.18
CA ARG A 112 3.22 -2.61 -7.20
C ARG A 112 2.31 -3.18 -8.28
N CYS A 113 2.55 -2.82 -9.53
CA CYS A 113 1.76 -3.34 -10.64
C CYS A 113 2.60 -4.34 -11.47
N PRO A 114 2.87 -5.57 -10.99
CA PRO A 114 3.71 -6.54 -11.72
C PRO A 114 3.06 -7.01 -13.03
N SER A 115 1.74 -6.92 -13.14
CA SER A 115 0.98 -7.17 -14.36
C SER A 115 -0.36 -6.44 -14.35
N GLU A 116 -0.99 -6.27 -15.52
CA GLU A 116 -2.37 -5.78 -15.58
C GLU A 116 -3.34 -6.73 -14.86
N ASP A 117 -3.12 -8.04 -14.90
CA ASP A 117 -3.98 -9.02 -14.20
C ASP A 117 -3.95 -8.82 -12.67
N ALA A 118 -2.80 -8.47 -12.11
CA ALA A 118 -2.68 -8.14 -10.68
C ALA A 118 -3.50 -6.90 -10.31
N PHE A 119 -3.38 -5.83 -11.11
CA PHE A 119 -4.16 -4.60 -10.92
C PHE A 119 -5.66 -4.83 -11.12
N VAL A 120 -6.04 -5.67 -12.08
CA VAL A 120 -7.44 -6.06 -12.31
C VAL A 120 -7.99 -6.79 -11.08
N LEU A 121 -7.25 -7.75 -10.54
CA LEU A 121 -7.69 -8.49 -9.36
C LEU A 121 -7.83 -7.59 -8.13
N ASP A 122 -6.84 -6.72 -7.88
CA ASP A 122 -6.92 -5.71 -6.82
C ASP A 122 -8.10 -4.75 -7.01
N SER A 123 -8.30 -4.21 -8.22
CA SER A 123 -9.41 -3.32 -8.55
C SER A 123 -10.77 -3.95 -8.28
N ILE A 124 -10.93 -5.24 -8.57
CA ILE A 124 -12.15 -5.99 -8.28
C ILE A 124 -12.32 -6.12 -6.77
N LEU A 125 -11.31 -6.60 -6.05
CA LEU A 125 -11.40 -6.88 -4.61
C LEU A 125 -11.63 -5.62 -3.79
N THR A 126 -10.89 -4.55 -4.06
CA THR A 126 -11.09 -3.24 -3.43
C THR A 126 -12.50 -2.71 -3.66
N ALA A 127 -13.09 -2.93 -4.85
CA ALA A 127 -14.46 -2.50 -5.14
C ALA A 127 -15.53 -3.23 -4.30
N PHE A 128 -15.27 -4.43 -3.76
CA PHE A 128 -16.22 -5.10 -2.86
C PHE A 128 -16.43 -4.33 -1.54
N GLY A 129 -15.42 -3.57 -1.08
CA GLY A 129 -15.48 -2.79 0.16
C GLY A 129 -16.18 -1.44 0.04
N ASP A 130 -16.40 -0.97 -1.19
CA ASP A 130 -16.99 0.32 -1.52
C ASP A 130 -18.48 0.16 -1.87
N PRO A 131 -19.43 0.70 -1.07
CA PRO A 131 -20.87 0.63 -1.36
C PRO A 131 -21.27 1.17 -2.73
N ASP A 132 -20.57 2.17 -3.26
CA ASP A 132 -20.96 2.83 -4.52
C ASP A 132 -20.47 2.04 -5.74
N ARG A 133 -19.42 1.21 -5.57
CA ARG A 133 -18.83 0.41 -6.64
C ARG A 133 -19.15 -1.07 -6.55
N SER A 134 -19.42 -1.59 -5.35
CA SER A 134 -19.58 -3.02 -5.12
C SER A 134 -20.74 -3.62 -5.93
N PRO A 135 -20.58 -4.83 -6.51
CA PRO A 135 -21.71 -5.60 -7.05
C PRO A 135 -22.82 -5.86 -6.02
N HIS A 136 -22.47 -5.76 -4.73
CA HIS A 136 -23.36 -5.93 -3.58
C HIS A 136 -23.64 -4.60 -2.87
N GLY A 137 -23.42 -3.45 -3.52
CA GLY A 137 -23.50 -2.13 -2.91
C GLY A 137 -24.81 -1.84 -2.16
N ALA A 138 -25.94 -2.31 -2.71
CA ALA A 138 -27.24 -2.17 -2.06
C ALA A 138 -27.34 -2.87 -0.69
N GLU A 139 -26.58 -3.94 -0.47
CA GLU A 139 -26.51 -4.65 0.82
C GLU A 139 -25.54 -3.97 1.80
N LEU A 140 -24.55 -3.25 1.28
CA LEU A 140 -23.53 -2.54 2.07
C LEU A 140 -24.01 -1.15 2.54
N GLN A 141 -24.96 -0.55 1.81
CA GLN A 141 -25.40 0.81 2.06
C GLN A 141 -26.00 0.97 3.46
N GLY A 142 -25.48 1.96 4.20
CA GLY A 142 -25.98 2.31 5.53
C GLY A 142 -25.59 1.36 6.67
N LEU A 143 -24.79 0.32 6.39
CA LEU A 143 -24.20 -0.52 7.43
C LEU A 143 -23.12 0.23 8.22
N ALA A 144 -22.94 -0.13 9.49
CA ALA A 144 -21.80 0.30 10.26
C ALA A 144 -20.49 -0.23 9.63
N ASP A 145 -19.38 0.47 9.86
CA ASP A 145 -18.09 0.17 9.21
C ASP A 145 -17.64 -1.28 9.38
N CYS A 146 -17.69 -1.82 10.61
CA CYS A 146 -17.31 -3.20 10.90
C CYS A 146 -18.24 -4.22 10.21
N GLU A 147 -19.55 -3.98 10.22
CA GLU A 147 -20.55 -4.86 9.57
C GLU A 147 -20.39 -4.83 8.04
N ARG A 148 -20.12 -3.65 7.48
CA ARG A 148 -19.84 -3.47 6.05
C ARG A 148 -18.61 -4.26 5.63
N ARG A 149 -17.49 -4.15 6.37
CA ARG A 149 -16.24 -4.88 6.10
C ARG A 149 -16.44 -6.39 6.22
N GLN A 150 -17.20 -6.85 7.23
CA GLN A 150 -17.56 -8.26 7.37
C GLN A 150 -18.27 -8.77 6.12
N LEU A 151 -19.34 -8.09 5.70
CA LEU A 151 -20.15 -8.53 4.56
C LEU A 151 -19.38 -8.45 3.23
N ALA A 152 -18.58 -7.39 3.03
CA ALA A 152 -17.67 -7.27 1.89
C ALA A 152 -16.66 -8.42 1.84
N THR A 153 -16.07 -8.80 2.98
CA THR A 153 -15.15 -9.95 3.09
C THR A 153 -15.82 -11.25 2.66
N GLU A 154 -17.03 -11.52 3.16
CA GLU A 154 -17.78 -12.72 2.83
C GLU A 154 -18.12 -12.80 1.33
N HIS A 155 -18.59 -11.68 0.75
CA HIS A 155 -18.89 -11.58 -0.67
C HIS A 155 -17.65 -11.78 -1.54
N ALA A 156 -16.52 -11.15 -1.20
CA ALA A 156 -15.27 -11.28 -1.93
C ALA A 156 -14.73 -12.72 -1.88
N LEU A 157 -14.71 -13.35 -0.70
CA LEU A 157 -14.29 -14.74 -0.52
C LEU A 157 -15.17 -15.72 -1.30
N ALA A 158 -16.49 -15.48 -1.37
CA ALA A 158 -17.41 -16.29 -2.15
C ALA A 158 -17.19 -16.16 -3.66
N ALA A 159 -16.82 -14.96 -4.13
CA ALA A 159 -16.56 -14.65 -5.54
C ALA A 159 -15.19 -15.16 -6.04
N LEU A 160 -14.18 -15.18 -5.18
CA LEU A 160 -12.78 -15.48 -5.53
C LEU A 160 -12.59 -16.74 -6.37
N PRO A 161 -13.23 -17.90 -6.09
CA PRO A 161 -13.09 -19.08 -6.94
C PRO A 161 -13.48 -18.85 -8.42
N GLY A 162 -14.50 -18.02 -8.68
CA GLY A 162 -14.93 -17.67 -10.04
C GLY A 162 -13.96 -16.71 -10.71
N ILE A 163 -13.54 -15.67 -9.97
CA ILE A 163 -12.54 -14.69 -10.42
C ILE A 163 -11.21 -15.39 -10.77
N LEU A 164 -10.74 -16.28 -9.92
CA LEU A 164 -9.53 -17.08 -10.15
C LEU A 164 -9.70 -18.07 -11.30
N GLY A 165 -10.93 -18.51 -11.57
CA GLY A 165 -11.28 -19.33 -12.74
C GLY A 165 -11.29 -18.57 -14.07
N GLY A 166 -11.14 -17.24 -14.04
CA GLY A 166 -11.04 -16.38 -15.22
C GLY A 166 -12.37 -15.82 -15.75
N ASP A 167 -13.48 -16.06 -15.07
CA ASP A 167 -14.74 -15.40 -15.42
C ASP A 167 -14.80 -14.02 -14.77
N LEU A 168 -14.37 -13.01 -15.53
CA LEU A 168 -14.35 -11.60 -15.09
C LEU A 168 -15.51 -10.79 -15.67
N THR A 169 -16.37 -11.40 -16.49
CA THR A 169 -17.53 -10.75 -17.13
C THR A 169 -18.39 -9.95 -16.15
N PRO A 170 -18.70 -10.44 -14.93
CA PRO A 170 -19.51 -9.70 -13.97
C PRO A 170 -18.85 -8.41 -13.44
N TYR A 171 -17.54 -8.28 -13.60
CA TYR A 171 -16.73 -7.22 -12.99
C TYR A 171 -16.14 -6.24 -14.02
N GLU A 172 -16.44 -6.38 -15.30
CA GLU A 172 -15.90 -5.52 -16.38
C GLU A 172 -16.10 -4.03 -16.07
N ALA A 173 -17.29 -3.66 -15.60
CA ALA A 173 -17.62 -2.28 -15.24
C ALA A 173 -16.79 -1.72 -14.06
N LEU A 174 -16.29 -2.59 -13.17
CA LEU A 174 -15.46 -2.18 -12.04
C LEU A 174 -14.02 -1.89 -12.46
N VAL A 175 -13.58 -2.52 -13.55
CA VAL A 175 -12.19 -2.60 -13.98
C VAL A 175 -11.89 -1.65 -15.12
N GLN A 176 -12.85 -1.43 -16.04
CA GLN A 176 -12.59 -0.70 -17.27
C GLN A 176 -12.01 0.69 -17.02
N GLY A 177 -12.68 1.51 -16.21
CA GLY A 177 -12.22 2.87 -15.89
C GLY A 177 -10.85 2.90 -15.19
N PRO A 178 -10.65 2.17 -14.07
CA PRO A 178 -9.34 2.10 -13.42
C PRO A 178 -8.22 1.62 -14.34
N LEU A 179 -8.46 0.62 -15.20
CA LEU A 179 -7.46 0.08 -16.10
C LEU A 179 -7.10 1.05 -17.23
N GLU A 180 -8.09 1.77 -17.77
CA GLU A 180 -7.87 2.86 -18.72
C GLU A 180 -7.03 3.98 -18.10
N ALA A 181 -7.33 4.36 -16.84
CA ALA A 181 -6.54 5.33 -16.09
C ALA A 181 -5.09 4.86 -15.88
N LEU A 182 -4.87 3.64 -15.40
CA LEU A 182 -3.53 3.05 -15.22
C LEU A 182 -2.72 3.11 -16.53
N ARG A 183 -3.34 2.74 -17.66
CA ARG A 183 -2.66 2.76 -18.97
C ARG A 183 -2.31 4.17 -19.42
N ALA A 184 -3.20 5.15 -19.20
CA ALA A 184 -2.92 6.56 -19.47
C ALA A 184 -1.75 7.06 -18.63
N ASP A 185 -1.72 6.75 -17.34
CA ASP A 185 -0.64 7.14 -16.44
C ASP A 185 0.70 6.55 -16.86
N GLN A 186 0.72 5.29 -17.28
CA GLN A 186 1.91 4.65 -17.82
C GLN A 186 2.39 5.33 -19.11
N VAL A 187 1.49 5.85 -19.95
CA VAL A 187 1.85 6.66 -21.13
C VAL A 187 2.52 7.96 -20.68
N ASP A 188 1.93 8.65 -19.72
CA ASP A 188 2.41 9.94 -19.23
C ASP A 188 3.77 9.80 -18.54
N LEU A 189 3.94 8.78 -17.71
CA LEU A 189 5.22 8.47 -17.04
C LEU A 189 6.34 8.17 -18.02
N ARG A 190 6.06 7.55 -19.18
CA ARG A 190 7.06 7.32 -20.24
C ARG A 190 7.53 8.61 -20.91
N ARG A 191 6.75 9.70 -20.81
CA ARG A 191 7.09 11.02 -21.36
C ARG A 191 7.80 11.91 -20.34
N ALA A 192 7.67 11.61 -19.06
CA ALA A 192 8.33 12.32 -17.98
C ALA A 192 9.83 12.01 -17.92
N ALA A 193 10.63 13.02 -17.56
CA ALA A 193 12.02 12.82 -17.16
C ALA A 193 12.07 12.02 -15.86
N LEU A 194 13.08 11.14 -15.73
CA LEU A 194 13.34 10.34 -14.53
C LEU A 194 14.74 10.69 -14.00
N ASP A 195 14.79 11.19 -12.78
CA ASP A 195 16.01 11.20 -11.98
C ASP A 195 15.95 10.05 -10.98
N ASP A 196 16.86 9.08 -11.11
CA ASP A 196 16.94 7.92 -10.24
C ASP A 196 18.07 8.07 -9.22
N LEU A 197 17.70 8.24 -7.95
CA LEU A 197 18.62 8.38 -6.82
C LEU A 197 18.60 7.07 -6.01
N VAL A 198 19.04 5.98 -6.65
CA VAL A 198 19.01 4.59 -6.13
C VAL A 198 19.43 4.48 -4.67
N HIS A 199 20.51 5.16 -4.26
CA HIS A 199 21.02 5.06 -2.88
C HIS A 199 20.10 5.66 -1.82
N LEU A 200 19.15 6.50 -2.22
CA LEU A 200 18.14 7.11 -1.37
C LEU A 200 16.78 6.39 -1.47
N ASP A 201 16.68 5.31 -2.25
CA ASP A 201 15.42 4.62 -2.55
C ASP A 201 14.33 5.62 -3.02
N TYR A 202 14.77 6.53 -3.89
CA TYR A 202 14.03 7.74 -4.24
C TYR A 202 14.18 8.07 -5.73
N VAL A 203 13.06 8.43 -6.35
CA VAL A 203 13.01 8.90 -7.73
C VAL A 203 12.24 10.20 -7.87
N VAL A 204 12.62 10.97 -8.90
CA VAL A 204 11.90 12.17 -9.31
C VAL A 204 11.36 11.97 -10.72
N ARG A 205 10.05 12.16 -10.89
CA ARG A 205 9.34 12.19 -12.17
C ARG A 205 8.99 13.64 -12.49
N THR A 206 9.58 14.20 -13.53
CA THR A 206 9.28 15.57 -13.98
C THR A 206 8.64 15.55 -15.36
N ALA A 207 7.38 16.00 -15.46
CA ALA A 207 6.71 16.08 -16.75
C ALA A 207 7.28 17.19 -17.64
N PRO A 208 7.09 17.10 -18.97
CA PRO A 208 7.33 18.23 -19.85
C PRO A 208 6.51 19.46 -19.44
N MET A 209 7.04 20.67 -19.69
CA MET A 209 6.32 21.92 -19.42
C MET A 209 4.95 21.94 -20.09
N GLY A 210 3.90 22.19 -19.31
CA GLY A 210 2.51 22.24 -19.77
C GLY A 210 1.92 20.86 -20.12
N ALA A 211 2.55 19.76 -19.70
CA ALA A 211 1.97 18.43 -19.88
C ALA A 211 0.75 18.26 -18.96
N GLU A 212 -0.34 17.78 -19.55
CA GLU A 212 -1.56 17.40 -18.85
C GLU A 212 -1.69 15.87 -18.81
N SER A 213 -2.54 15.37 -17.92
CA SER A 213 -2.93 13.97 -17.88
C SER A 213 -3.53 13.52 -19.22
N SER A 214 -3.17 12.32 -19.66
CA SER A 214 -3.80 11.65 -20.82
C SER A 214 -5.13 10.98 -20.49
N ARG A 215 -5.61 11.04 -19.22
CA ARG A 215 -6.90 10.48 -18.80
C ARG A 215 -8.06 11.32 -19.37
N GLU A 216 -9.11 10.66 -19.88
CA GLU A 216 -10.22 11.36 -20.55
C GLU A 216 -11.10 12.20 -19.60
N SER A 217 -11.20 11.81 -18.32
CA SER A 217 -12.17 12.35 -17.38
C SER A 217 -11.58 13.23 -16.27
N ASP A 218 -10.30 13.58 -16.34
CA ASP A 218 -9.58 14.15 -15.19
C ASP A 218 -9.13 15.61 -15.41
N PRO A 219 -9.05 16.45 -14.35
CA PRO A 219 -8.36 17.73 -14.36
C PRO A 219 -7.03 17.76 -15.14
N HIS A 220 -6.86 18.85 -15.87
CA HIS A 220 -5.72 19.20 -16.73
C HIS A 220 -4.39 19.40 -15.97
N CYS A 221 -3.95 18.42 -15.19
CA CYS A 221 -2.65 18.44 -14.53
C CYS A 221 -1.96 17.08 -14.61
N PHE A 222 -0.63 17.09 -14.56
CA PHE A 222 0.16 15.87 -14.50
C PHE A 222 0.12 15.28 -13.08
N ASP A 223 -0.62 14.19 -12.93
CA ASP A 223 -0.82 13.48 -11.67
C ASP A 223 -0.96 11.97 -11.92
N PRO A 224 0.12 11.24 -12.28
CA PRO A 224 0.07 9.79 -12.44
C PRO A 224 -0.34 9.07 -11.16
N GLY A 225 -1.09 7.97 -11.31
CA GLY A 225 -1.58 7.16 -10.21
C GLY A 225 -0.50 6.38 -9.47
N ARG A 226 -0.78 6.03 -8.22
CA ARG A 226 0.10 5.23 -7.34
C ARG A 226 0.54 3.92 -8.02
N HIS A 227 -0.39 3.16 -8.59
CA HIS A 227 -0.07 1.90 -9.25
C HIS A 227 0.84 2.08 -10.47
N ALA A 228 0.68 3.19 -11.20
CA ALA A 228 1.56 3.51 -12.31
C ALA A 228 2.97 3.88 -11.82
N LEU A 229 3.08 4.65 -10.73
CA LEU A 229 4.34 5.09 -10.15
C LEU A 229 5.20 3.92 -9.64
N TRP A 230 4.64 3.07 -8.78
CA TRP A 230 5.33 1.90 -8.22
C TRP A 230 5.34 0.69 -9.14
N GLY A 231 4.49 0.67 -10.18
CA GLY A 231 4.64 -0.24 -11.32
C GLY A 231 5.79 0.12 -12.25
N ALA A 232 6.12 1.41 -12.37
CA ALA A 232 7.18 1.90 -13.26
C ALA A 232 8.57 1.98 -12.59
N HIS A 233 8.66 1.89 -11.26
CA HIS A 233 9.93 1.92 -10.54
C HIS A 233 9.84 1.26 -9.16
N LEU A 234 10.94 0.65 -8.71
CA LEU A 234 11.03 -0.05 -7.43
C LEU A 234 11.35 0.87 -6.24
N ALA A 235 11.44 2.19 -6.43
CA ALA A 235 11.81 3.09 -5.36
C ALA A 235 10.62 3.33 -4.42
N ASP A 236 10.84 3.36 -3.10
CA ASP A 236 9.73 3.54 -2.15
C ASP A 236 9.24 4.98 -2.19
N ARG A 237 10.12 5.92 -2.52
CA ARG A 237 9.85 7.35 -2.47
C ARG A 237 9.78 7.92 -3.88
N GLN A 238 8.72 8.66 -4.16
CA GLN A 238 8.45 9.21 -5.49
C GLN A 238 8.13 10.70 -5.35
N LEU A 239 8.91 11.57 -5.98
CA LEU A 239 8.53 12.97 -6.19
C LEU A 239 8.00 13.13 -7.61
N VAL A 240 6.80 13.67 -7.73
CA VAL A 240 6.10 13.90 -9.00
C VAL A 240 5.95 15.40 -9.19
N LEU A 241 6.46 15.93 -10.30
CA LEU A 241 6.45 17.35 -10.65
C LEU A 241 5.77 17.56 -12.01
N GLY A 242 4.69 18.34 -12.02
CA GLY A 242 3.95 18.77 -13.20
C GLY A 242 4.13 20.27 -13.45
N PRO A 243 5.22 20.72 -14.08
CA PRO A 243 5.41 22.14 -14.40
C PRO A 243 4.40 22.61 -15.45
N GLY A 244 3.72 23.72 -15.20
CA GLY A 244 2.80 24.38 -16.11
C GLY A 244 2.95 25.91 -16.09
N GLU A 245 2.17 26.60 -16.91
CA GLU A 245 2.26 28.08 -17.04
C GLU A 245 1.91 28.81 -15.73
N SER A 246 1.00 28.25 -14.94
CA SER A 246 0.53 28.82 -13.67
C SER A 246 1.38 28.41 -12.46
N GLY A 247 2.39 27.55 -12.65
CA GLY A 247 3.20 26.97 -11.58
C GLY A 247 3.33 25.46 -11.69
N THR A 248 3.80 24.81 -10.63
CA THR A 248 4.15 23.38 -10.60
C THR A 248 3.20 22.61 -9.70
N THR A 249 2.47 21.63 -10.24
CA THR A 249 1.80 20.65 -9.37
C THR A 249 2.83 19.69 -8.80
N CYS A 250 2.67 19.32 -7.53
CA CYS A 250 3.66 18.52 -6.82
C CYS A 250 3.01 17.52 -5.86
N ARG A 251 3.51 16.29 -5.90
CA ARG A 251 3.28 15.24 -4.89
C ARG A 251 4.59 14.57 -4.54
N PHE A 252 4.90 14.45 -3.26
CA PHE A 252 5.94 13.59 -2.74
C PHE A 252 5.27 12.46 -1.97
N LEU A 253 5.42 11.23 -2.46
CA LEU A 253 4.81 10.04 -1.91
C LEU A 253 5.88 9.15 -1.25
N ILE A 254 5.59 8.66 -0.05
CA ILE A 254 6.36 7.61 0.61
C ILE A 254 5.53 6.33 0.56
N GLY A 255 6.09 5.28 -0.03
CA GLY A 255 5.46 3.98 -0.18
C GLY A 255 5.30 3.24 1.14
N THR A 256 4.55 2.14 1.09
CA THR A 256 4.23 1.32 2.26
C THR A 256 5.36 0.42 2.71
N ARG A 257 6.44 0.24 1.92
CA ARG A 257 7.57 -0.62 2.32
C ARG A 257 8.35 -0.06 3.50
N SER A 258 8.33 1.26 3.68
CA SER A 258 8.87 1.91 4.87
C SER A 258 7.97 1.78 6.11
N PHE A 259 6.76 1.23 5.97
CA PHE A 259 5.83 0.96 7.07
C PHE A 259 5.90 -0.50 7.51
N PHE A 260 5.75 -1.45 6.58
CA PHE A 260 5.60 -2.87 6.88
C PHE A 260 6.88 -3.56 7.37
N ASP A 261 6.73 -4.63 8.14
CA ASP A 261 7.83 -5.50 8.59
C ASP A 261 8.21 -6.49 7.48
N LEU A 262 8.91 -5.99 6.45
CA LEU A 262 9.37 -6.81 5.33
C LEU A 262 10.56 -7.70 5.70
N VAL A 263 10.64 -8.88 5.07
CA VAL A 263 11.71 -9.86 5.28
C VAL A 263 12.86 -9.63 4.30
N THR A 264 12.55 -9.18 3.08
CA THR A 264 13.54 -9.03 2.02
C THR A 264 14.30 -7.72 2.07
N GLU A 265 13.73 -6.68 2.68
CA GLU A 265 14.27 -5.32 2.67
C GLU A 265 14.06 -4.63 4.02
N ALA A 266 15.04 -3.83 4.46
CA ALA A 266 14.90 -3.00 5.64
C ALA A 266 14.23 -1.66 5.30
N ALA A 267 13.25 -1.26 6.11
CA ALA A 267 12.58 0.03 5.99
C ALA A 267 13.59 1.18 6.11
N GLN A 268 13.53 2.11 5.15
CA GLN A 268 14.37 3.30 5.17
C GLN A 268 13.74 4.41 6.04
N PRO A 269 14.52 5.14 6.85
CA PRO A 269 13.99 6.20 7.72
C PRO A 269 13.26 7.29 6.95
N ARG A 270 12.05 7.63 7.39
CA ARG A 270 11.18 8.60 6.71
C ARG A 270 11.58 10.05 7.05
N PRO A 271 11.53 10.99 6.08
CA PRO A 271 11.75 12.41 6.36
C PRO A 271 10.64 13.01 7.21
N ASP A 272 11.01 14.03 7.98
CA ASP A 272 10.06 14.85 8.73
C ASP A 272 9.26 15.72 7.74
N LEU A 273 8.07 15.23 7.37
CA LEU A 273 7.20 15.92 6.42
C LEU A 273 6.64 17.23 6.98
N GLU A 274 6.50 17.35 8.31
CA GLU A 274 6.06 18.60 8.93
C GLU A 274 7.12 19.68 8.78
N ALA A 275 8.37 19.35 9.09
CA ALA A 275 9.51 20.26 8.90
C ALA A 275 9.69 20.64 7.43
N LEU A 276 9.57 19.67 6.51
CA LEU A 276 9.69 19.91 5.08
C LEU A 276 8.55 20.79 4.53
N ALA A 277 7.29 20.53 4.93
CA ALA A 277 6.16 21.36 4.53
C ALA A 277 6.29 22.79 5.04
N LYS A 278 6.84 22.98 6.25
CA LYS A 278 7.13 24.32 6.79
C LYS A 278 8.17 25.05 5.94
N GLU A 279 9.29 24.41 5.60
CA GLU A 279 10.33 25.02 4.76
C GLU A 279 9.80 25.37 3.36
N LEU A 280 8.98 24.50 2.77
CA LEU A 280 8.35 24.76 1.48
C LEU A 280 7.33 25.90 1.54
N ASN A 281 6.50 25.97 2.59
CA ASN A 281 5.60 27.11 2.82
C ASN A 281 6.36 28.44 2.99
N GLU A 282 7.48 28.44 3.71
CA GLU A 282 8.34 29.63 3.83
C GLU A 282 8.91 30.06 2.48
N ALA A 283 9.31 29.11 1.62
CA ALA A 283 9.78 29.39 0.27
C ALA A 283 8.67 29.86 -0.69
N GLU A 284 7.45 29.35 -0.52
CA GLU A 284 6.25 29.73 -1.29
C GLU A 284 5.73 31.10 -0.86
N GLY A 285 5.92 31.47 0.41
CA GLY A 285 5.25 32.61 1.03
C GLY A 285 3.81 32.31 1.46
N THR A 286 3.48 31.05 1.70
CA THR A 286 2.17 30.56 2.18
C THR A 286 2.24 30.08 3.62
N SER A 287 1.07 29.78 4.18
CA SER A 287 0.87 29.22 5.51
C SER A 287 -0.28 28.21 5.49
N ASN A 288 -0.39 27.37 6.51
CA ASN A 288 -1.49 26.41 6.62
C ASN A 288 -2.90 27.06 6.69
N ALA A 289 -2.99 28.37 6.93
CA ALA A 289 -4.25 29.10 6.94
C ALA A 289 -4.73 29.50 5.52
N ASP A 290 -3.85 29.41 4.53
CA ASP A 290 -4.18 29.71 3.15
C ASP A 290 -4.95 28.55 2.50
N GLU A 291 -5.76 28.86 1.49
CA GLU A 291 -6.55 27.87 0.75
C GLU A 291 -5.64 26.81 0.10
N ALA A 292 -4.58 27.26 -0.55
CA ALA A 292 -3.51 26.41 -1.08
C ALA A 292 -2.22 26.64 -0.30
N ALA A 293 -1.66 25.55 0.22
CA ALA A 293 -0.41 25.56 0.98
C ALA A 293 0.34 24.23 0.77
N TRP A 294 1.60 24.18 1.20
CA TRP A 294 2.30 22.91 1.34
C TRP A 294 1.75 22.16 2.54
N ARG A 295 1.25 20.96 2.30
CA ARG A 295 0.54 20.11 3.26
C ARG A 295 1.18 18.74 3.32
N TYR A 296 0.89 18.02 4.39
CA TYR A 296 1.46 16.70 4.62
C TYR A 296 0.48 15.81 5.40
N GLN A 297 0.61 14.51 5.18
CA GLN A 297 0.02 13.47 6.02
C GLN A 297 1.00 13.07 7.13
N ARG A 298 0.46 12.61 8.25
CA ARG A 298 1.27 12.20 9.39
C ARG A 298 2.20 11.05 9.02
N ILE A 299 3.45 11.12 9.49
CA ILE A 299 4.50 10.16 9.11
C ILE A 299 4.32 8.75 9.69
N ASP A 300 3.40 8.59 10.65
CA ASP A 300 3.04 7.30 11.25
C ASP A 300 2.00 6.51 10.43
N GLY A 301 1.38 7.11 9.42
CA GLY A 301 0.51 6.41 8.46
C GLY A 301 1.30 5.46 7.53
N ALA A 302 0.64 4.52 6.87
CA ALA A 302 1.37 3.51 6.08
C ALA A 302 2.02 4.10 4.81
N SER A 303 1.38 5.04 4.13
CA SER A 303 1.91 5.67 2.91
C SER A 303 1.65 7.19 2.86
N PRO A 304 2.35 7.97 3.70
CA PRO A 304 2.10 9.40 3.82
C PRO A 304 2.58 10.19 2.60
N GLU A 305 1.86 11.27 2.29
CA GLU A 305 2.16 12.20 1.21
C GLU A 305 2.49 13.61 1.71
N LEU A 306 3.21 14.36 0.88
CA LEU A 306 3.36 15.82 0.94
C LEU A 306 2.97 16.42 -0.42
N TRP A 307 2.17 17.47 -0.43
CA TRP A 307 1.66 18.10 -1.67
C TRP A 307 1.51 19.60 -1.49
N PHE A 308 1.37 20.31 -2.61
CA PHE A 308 0.90 21.70 -2.61
C PHE A 308 -0.55 21.76 -3.08
N GLY A 309 -1.45 22.30 -2.25
CA GLY A 309 -2.86 22.45 -2.61
C GLY A 309 -3.81 22.48 -1.42
N LEU A 310 -4.98 21.86 -1.57
CA LEU A 310 -6.11 21.91 -0.64
C LEU A 310 -5.93 20.96 0.55
N GLU A 311 -6.68 21.22 1.63
CA GLU A 311 -6.77 20.35 2.81
C GLU A 311 -7.45 19.01 2.51
N ASP A 312 -7.33 18.09 3.46
CA ASP A 312 -8.11 16.85 3.51
C ASP A 312 -7.94 15.95 2.28
N LEU A 313 -6.71 15.84 1.76
CA LEU A 313 -6.33 14.77 0.84
C LEU A 313 -6.54 13.41 1.54
N PRO A 314 -7.43 12.53 1.03
CA PRO A 314 -7.63 11.22 1.65
C PRO A 314 -6.36 10.37 1.62
N ASP A 315 -6.26 9.42 2.56
CA ASP A 315 -5.19 8.44 2.52
C ASP A 315 -5.37 7.52 1.30
N TYR A 316 -4.25 7.10 0.70
CA TYR A 316 -4.20 6.12 -0.39
C TYR A 316 -4.96 6.49 -1.68
N VAL A 317 -5.22 7.78 -1.94
CA VAL A 317 -5.83 8.14 -3.24
C VAL A 317 -4.92 7.73 -4.38
N GLU A 318 -5.51 7.10 -5.40
CA GLU A 318 -4.80 6.76 -6.63
C GLU A 318 -4.32 8.06 -7.30
N HIS A 319 -5.22 9.03 -7.47
CA HIS A 319 -4.99 10.34 -8.08
C HIS A 319 -5.38 11.45 -7.10
N ALA A 320 -4.55 12.48 -6.97
CA ALA A 320 -4.75 13.60 -6.06
C ALA A 320 -5.14 14.91 -6.79
N ALA A 321 -5.28 14.90 -8.11
CA ALA A 321 -5.54 16.10 -8.91
C ALA A 321 -6.63 17.05 -8.37
N PRO A 322 -7.77 16.60 -7.80
CA PRO A 322 -8.76 17.49 -7.18
C PRO A 322 -8.25 18.30 -5.98
N TRP A 323 -7.15 17.88 -5.35
CA TRP A 323 -6.53 18.51 -4.19
C TRP A 323 -5.25 19.27 -4.54
N LEU A 324 -4.75 19.16 -5.77
CA LEU A 324 -3.51 19.82 -6.18
C LEU A 324 -3.78 21.25 -6.63
N ALA A 325 -2.87 22.15 -6.23
CA ALA A 325 -2.76 23.49 -6.78
C ALA A 325 -1.37 23.66 -7.42
N PRO A 326 -1.19 24.63 -8.34
CA PRO A 326 0.13 24.96 -8.86
C PRO A 326 0.92 25.80 -7.84
N SER A 327 2.06 25.27 -7.38
CA SER A 327 3.05 26.01 -6.59
C SER A 327 3.81 27.01 -7.48
N SER A 328 4.09 28.20 -6.96
CA SER A 328 4.92 29.20 -7.62
C SER A 328 6.42 28.92 -7.53
N ILE A 329 6.83 27.96 -6.70
CA ILE A 329 8.23 27.55 -6.58
C ILE A 329 8.66 26.82 -7.86
N ASP A 330 9.87 27.16 -8.34
CA ASP A 330 10.50 26.47 -9.45
C ASP A 330 10.66 24.95 -9.17
N PRO A 331 10.34 24.05 -10.12
CA PRO A 331 10.45 22.61 -9.93
C PRO A 331 11.83 22.16 -9.45
N THR A 332 12.90 22.82 -9.89
CA THR A 332 14.28 22.51 -9.47
C THR A 332 14.50 22.84 -8.01
N ARG A 333 13.87 23.91 -7.51
CA ARG A 333 13.95 24.30 -6.10
C ARG A 333 13.14 23.34 -5.22
N ILE A 334 11.92 22.96 -5.64
CA ILE A 334 11.13 21.92 -4.95
C ILE A 334 11.95 20.63 -4.86
N LYS A 335 12.48 20.16 -6.00
CA LYS A 335 13.33 18.97 -6.07
C LYS A 335 14.51 19.04 -5.10
N SER A 336 15.23 20.17 -5.05
CA SER A 336 16.37 20.34 -4.13
C SER A 336 15.95 20.17 -2.68
N LEU A 337 14.87 20.84 -2.26
CA LEU A 337 14.39 20.80 -0.88
C LEU A 337 13.98 19.39 -0.45
N VAL A 338 13.23 18.70 -1.30
CA VAL A 338 12.80 17.31 -1.03
C VAL A 338 14.00 16.36 -1.00
N VAL A 339 14.95 16.49 -1.94
CA VAL A 339 16.19 15.69 -1.96
C VAL A 339 16.99 15.89 -0.67
N ASP A 340 17.13 17.15 -0.22
CA ASP A 340 17.90 17.47 0.98
C ASP A 340 17.22 16.89 2.24
N ALA A 341 15.89 16.95 2.33
CA ALA A 341 15.14 16.31 3.40
C ALA A 341 15.27 14.78 3.41
N VAL A 342 15.20 14.12 2.24
CA VAL A 342 15.42 12.67 2.13
C VAL A 342 16.86 12.29 2.48
N ARG A 343 17.85 13.11 2.09
CA ARG A 343 19.26 12.88 2.45
C ARG A 343 19.51 13.03 3.94
N ALA A 344 18.82 13.94 4.61
CA ALA A 344 18.98 14.19 6.04
C ALA A 344 18.59 12.98 6.91
N THR A 345 17.79 12.04 6.38
CA THR A 345 17.39 10.81 7.08
C THR A 345 18.29 9.63 6.78
N TRP A 346 19.20 9.77 5.82
CA TRP A 346 20.01 8.66 5.38
C TRP A 346 21.07 8.33 6.44
N VAL A 347 20.96 7.12 6.98
CA VAL A 347 21.94 6.53 7.88
C VAL A 347 22.97 5.75 7.06
N TRP A 348 24.26 5.93 7.36
CA TRP A 348 25.31 5.21 6.63
C TRP A 348 25.23 3.71 6.97
N PRO A 349 25.45 2.79 6.02
CA PRO A 349 25.36 1.35 6.28
C PRO A 349 26.25 0.86 7.44
N GLU A 350 27.39 1.52 7.67
CA GLU A 350 28.32 1.20 8.76
C GLU A 350 27.74 1.49 10.16
N GLU A 351 26.77 2.41 10.27
CA GLU A 351 26.11 2.77 11.53
C GLU A 351 24.91 1.85 11.85
N GLN A 352 24.46 1.03 10.89
CA GLN A 352 23.38 0.06 11.11
C GLN A 352 23.88 -1.21 11.83
N ASP A 353 25.12 -1.62 11.59
CA ASP A 353 25.73 -2.84 12.16
C ASP A 353 26.02 -2.73 13.67
N GLU A 354 26.15 -1.52 14.23
CA GLU A 354 26.38 -1.33 15.67
C GLU A 354 25.13 -1.60 16.54
N THR A 355 23.97 -1.83 15.92
CA THR A 355 22.71 -2.15 16.64
C THR A 355 22.36 -3.63 16.67
N LEU A 356 23.12 -4.50 16.01
CA LEU A 356 23.01 -5.94 16.16
C LEU A 356 23.80 -6.39 17.40
N PRO A 357 23.21 -7.17 18.32
CA PRO A 357 23.96 -7.67 19.47
C PRO A 357 25.15 -8.49 18.96
N SER A 358 26.34 -8.02 19.31
CA SER A 358 27.61 -8.66 18.99
C SER A 358 27.55 -10.12 19.42
N ALA A 359 27.66 -11.04 18.47
CA ALA A 359 27.89 -12.45 18.74
C ALA A 359 29.32 -12.64 19.30
N GLU A 360 29.56 -12.20 20.53
CA GLU A 360 30.76 -12.54 21.28
C GLU A 360 30.63 -13.99 21.79
N THR A 361 31.14 -14.90 20.96
CA THR A 361 32.07 -15.97 21.34
C THR A 361 31.84 -16.64 22.70
N ALA A 362 31.00 -17.67 22.73
CA ALA A 362 31.11 -18.76 23.70
C ALA A 362 31.94 -19.91 23.09
N HIS A 363 33.27 -19.78 23.13
CA HIS A 363 34.16 -20.93 22.98
C HIS A 363 35.22 -20.94 24.09
N SER A 364 35.37 -22.16 24.64
CA SER A 364 36.33 -22.67 25.61
C SER A 364 36.33 -22.08 27.02
N ASP A 365 35.90 -22.89 27.98
CA ASP A 365 36.90 -23.55 28.83
C ASP A 365 36.40 -24.91 29.35
N SER A 366 37.41 -25.75 29.62
CA SER A 366 37.37 -27.19 29.88
C SER A 366 36.88 -27.56 31.28
#